data_AF-A0A9P1GEH1-F1
#
_entry.id   AF-A0A9P1GEH1-F1
#
_cell.length_a   1.000
_cell.length_b   1.000
_cell.length_c   1.000
_cell.angle_alpha   90.00
_cell.angle_beta   90.00
_cell.angle_gamma   90.00
#
_symmetry.space_group_name_H-M   'P 1'
#
loop_
_entity.id
_entity.type
_entity.pdbx_description
1 polymer ?
#
loop_
_entity_poly.entity_id
_entity_poly.type
_entity_poly.pdbx_seq_one_letter_code
_entity_poly.pdbx_strand_id
1 'polypeptide(L)'
;MQLSELLVWLSFSLLLAAWAEPVKAKRKGPAQRKIPGRSFTMGGDELSGAPGTKQVSLEAYSIDETPVTNAQFREFVKETKYRTDAEKYGWSFVLNSSLSKEVLAESEQHIQDAPQWVAVLNAWWRHPEGRDSSLKDRWKDYPAVHMSWNDATAFCKWAGKRLPTEAEWENAARGKKKESLYPWEGKDFLGPDGRWMMNIWQGLFPFENLAEDGYHGISPVKAFPANSYGVFSTVGNVWEWTSDPFPGRPDEEEKWILKGGSFLDSATGDFNHKATVVTRMGNTADSGSYNTGFRCASGKGGGGRKRPPDQKMLEKLAEEGGIEAVQEYLKSTGSNAQVFTPSELQKKRDKLKESMEEL
;
A
#
# COMPACT_ATOMS: atom_id res chain seq x y z
N MET A 1 -34.68 39.93 -36.92
CA MET A 1 -33.70 38.82 -37.06
C MET A 1 -34.47 37.53 -37.23
N GLN A 2 -34.39 36.92 -38.40
CA GLN A 2 -35.19 35.77 -38.81
C GLN A 2 -34.69 34.48 -38.13
N LEU A 3 -35.62 33.58 -37.79
CA LEU A 3 -35.40 32.24 -37.23
C LEU A 3 -34.37 31.39 -38.00
N SER A 4 -34.05 31.73 -39.25
CA SER A 4 -33.03 31.09 -40.07
C SER A 4 -31.59 31.33 -39.58
N GLU A 5 -31.28 32.46 -38.94
CA GLU A 5 -29.93 32.73 -38.44
C GLU A 5 -29.63 31.97 -37.14
N LEU A 6 -30.64 31.73 -36.30
CA LEU A 6 -30.50 30.97 -35.05
C LEU A 6 -30.19 29.48 -35.27
N LEU A 7 -30.73 28.88 -36.33
CA LEU A 7 -30.50 27.47 -36.68
C LEU A 7 -29.09 27.22 -37.25
N VAL A 8 -28.51 28.21 -37.95
CA VAL A 8 -27.14 28.12 -38.48
C VAL A 8 -26.10 28.22 -37.35
N TRP A 9 -26.37 29.01 -36.31
CA TRP A 9 -25.48 29.11 -35.14
C TRP A 9 -25.57 27.88 -34.21
N LEU A 10 -26.75 27.29 -34.05
CA LEU A 10 -26.93 26.04 -33.27
C LEU A 10 -26.25 24.84 -33.94
N SER A 11 -26.32 24.74 -35.27
CA SER A 11 -25.65 23.66 -36.02
C SER A 11 -24.12 23.81 -36.04
N PHE A 12 -23.58 25.03 -36.11
CA PHE A 12 -22.13 25.26 -36.00
C PHE A 12 -21.58 24.97 -34.59
N SER A 13 -22.36 25.25 -33.55
CA SER A 13 -21.99 24.98 -32.15
C SER A 13 -22.02 23.49 -31.81
N LEU A 14 -22.97 22.73 -32.38
CA LEU A 14 -23.04 21.28 -32.23
C LEU A 14 -21.95 20.53 -33.03
N LEU A 15 -21.48 21.09 -34.15
CA LEU A 15 -20.38 20.51 -34.93
C LEU A 15 -19.01 20.70 -34.27
N LEU A 16 -18.78 21.77 -33.50
CA LEU A 16 -17.56 21.96 -32.72
C LEU A 16 -17.53 21.11 -31.43
N ALA A 17 -18.70 20.77 -30.87
CA ALA A 17 -18.78 19.90 -29.69
C ALA A 17 -18.58 18.40 -30.02
N ALA A 18 -18.72 18.00 -31.28
CA ALA A 18 -18.65 16.60 -31.71
C ALA A 18 -17.22 16.10 -32.06
N TRP A 19 -16.21 16.97 -32.02
CA TRP A 19 -14.83 16.63 -32.45
C TRP A 19 -13.75 16.90 -31.40
N ALA A 20 -14.12 17.26 -30.17
CA ALA A 20 -13.17 17.21 -29.06
C ALA A 20 -13.21 15.81 -28.46
N GLU A 21 -12.35 14.91 -28.94
CA GLU A 21 -12.03 13.72 -28.14
C GLU A 21 -11.64 14.21 -26.74
N PRO A 22 -12.19 13.63 -25.64
CA PRO A 22 -11.77 14.02 -24.31
C PRO A 22 -10.28 13.73 -24.22
N VAL A 23 -9.47 14.79 -24.18
CA VAL A 23 -8.03 14.70 -23.92
C VAL A 23 -7.92 13.93 -22.62
N LYS A 24 -7.49 12.66 -22.69
CA LYS A 24 -7.33 11.82 -21.51
C LYS A 24 -6.41 12.58 -20.57
N ALA A 25 -6.96 13.10 -19.48
CA ALA A 25 -6.20 13.87 -18.51
C ALA A 25 -4.98 13.03 -18.10
N LYS A 26 -3.79 13.61 -18.24
CA LYS A 26 -2.54 12.93 -17.92
C LYS A 26 -2.59 12.54 -16.44
N ARG A 27 -2.51 11.24 -16.14
CA ARG A 27 -2.48 10.74 -14.76
C ARG A 27 -1.33 11.38 -14.00
N LYS A 28 -1.60 11.86 -12.79
CA LYS A 28 -0.65 12.56 -11.92
C LYS A 28 0.19 11.59 -11.09
N GLY A 29 1.23 12.11 -10.43
CA GLY A 29 2.18 11.32 -9.64
C GLY A 29 3.26 10.63 -10.49
N PRO A 30 3.91 9.58 -9.97
CA PRO A 30 4.99 8.89 -10.69
C PRO A 30 4.54 8.30 -12.04
N ALA A 31 5.50 8.13 -12.94
CA ALA A 31 5.29 7.37 -14.16
C ALA A 31 4.96 5.90 -13.81
N GLN A 32 4.11 5.25 -14.61
CA GLN A 32 3.73 3.86 -14.37
C GLN A 32 4.44 2.90 -15.32
N ARG A 33 4.88 1.77 -14.77
CA ARG A 33 5.40 0.61 -15.51
C ARG A 33 4.26 -0.35 -15.78
N LYS A 34 4.17 -0.82 -17.04
CA LYS A 34 3.21 -1.86 -17.43
C LYS A 34 3.73 -3.22 -16.97
N ILE A 35 2.95 -3.91 -16.17
CA ILE A 35 3.28 -5.23 -15.65
C ILE A 35 2.41 -6.26 -16.39
N PRO A 36 3.01 -7.25 -17.06
CA PRO A 36 2.24 -8.28 -17.74
C PRO A 36 1.50 -9.14 -16.71
N GLY A 37 0.31 -9.63 -17.09
CA GLY A 37 -0.41 -10.62 -16.30
C GLY A 37 0.42 -11.90 -16.19
N ARG A 38 0.45 -12.51 -15.00
CA ARG A 38 1.16 -13.76 -14.75
C ARG A 38 0.56 -14.51 -13.58
N SER A 39 0.82 -15.82 -13.55
CA SER A 39 0.64 -16.64 -12.36
C SER A 39 1.98 -16.83 -11.65
N PHE A 40 2.01 -16.73 -10.32
CA PHE A 40 3.21 -16.90 -9.52
C PHE A 40 2.92 -17.38 -8.10
N THR A 41 3.94 -17.97 -7.48
CA THR A 41 3.96 -18.31 -6.05
C THR A 41 4.26 -17.05 -5.25
N MET A 42 3.30 -16.62 -4.44
CA MET A 42 3.41 -15.47 -3.53
C MET A 42 3.78 -15.93 -2.11
N GLY A 43 4.55 -15.13 -1.39
CA GLY A 43 5.01 -15.44 -0.02
C GLY A 43 6.21 -16.41 0.04
N GLY A 44 6.38 -17.07 1.18
CA GLY A 44 7.36 -18.14 1.38
C GLY A 44 8.63 -17.77 2.15
N ASP A 45 8.55 -16.84 3.11
CA ASP A 45 9.67 -16.55 4.04
C ASP A 45 9.13 -16.26 5.44
N GLU A 46 9.46 -17.13 6.40
CA GLU A 46 8.94 -17.07 7.76
C GLU A 46 9.34 -15.78 8.49
N LEU A 47 10.60 -15.36 8.34
CA LEU A 47 11.18 -14.17 8.96
C LEU A 47 10.64 -12.84 8.37
N SER A 48 9.84 -12.92 7.30
CA SER A 48 9.27 -11.77 6.60
C SER A 48 7.78 -11.57 6.90
N GLY A 49 7.20 -12.29 7.87
CA GLY A 49 5.77 -12.20 8.18
C GLY A 49 4.86 -12.86 7.14
N ALA A 50 5.43 -13.66 6.23
CA ALA A 50 4.75 -14.35 5.14
C ALA A 50 5.20 -15.84 5.04
N PRO A 51 5.01 -16.66 6.10
CA PRO A 51 5.55 -18.02 6.17
C PRO A 51 4.95 -18.96 5.11
N GLY A 52 3.68 -18.77 4.76
CA GLY A 52 2.98 -19.58 3.76
C GLY A 52 3.23 -19.12 2.32
N THR A 53 3.04 -20.06 1.39
CA THR A 53 2.97 -19.74 -0.04
C THR A 53 1.54 -19.86 -0.55
N LYS A 54 1.17 -19.04 -1.55
CA LYS A 54 -0.12 -19.15 -2.26
C LYS A 54 0.09 -18.93 -3.76
N GLN A 55 -0.63 -19.70 -4.59
CA GLN A 55 -0.67 -19.46 -6.03
C GLN A 55 -1.60 -18.28 -6.33
N VAL A 56 -1.10 -17.29 -7.05
CA VAL A 56 -1.88 -16.11 -7.45
C VAL A 56 -1.79 -15.93 -8.95
N SER A 57 -2.93 -15.62 -9.58
CA SER A 57 -3.00 -15.21 -10.98
C SER A 57 -3.44 -13.76 -11.07
N LEU A 58 -2.69 -12.96 -11.84
CA LEU A 58 -2.94 -11.53 -12.03
C LEU A 58 -3.22 -11.25 -13.51
N GLU A 59 -4.19 -10.38 -13.79
CA GLU A 59 -4.27 -9.73 -15.11
C GLU A 59 -3.18 -8.66 -15.24
N ALA A 60 -2.98 -8.15 -16.46
CA ALA A 60 -2.06 -7.03 -16.67
C ALA A 60 -2.55 -5.76 -15.93
N TYR A 61 -1.60 -5.00 -15.40
CA TYR A 61 -1.84 -3.75 -14.69
C TYR A 61 -0.68 -2.78 -14.90
N SER A 62 -0.76 -1.61 -14.29
CA SER A 62 0.37 -0.68 -14.23
C SER A 62 0.60 -0.24 -12.80
N ILE A 63 1.86 -0.05 -12.43
CA ILE A 63 2.27 0.37 -11.09
C ILE A 63 3.29 1.50 -11.19
N ASP A 64 3.24 2.43 -10.24
CA ASP A 64 4.16 3.54 -10.15
C ASP A 64 5.61 3.04 -10.04
N GLU A 65 6.51 3.63 -10.83
CA GLU A 65 7.92 3.22 -10.87
C GLU A 65 8.66 3.51 -9.56
N THR A 66 8.16 4.47 -8.76
CA THR A 66 8.71 4.87 -7.47
C THR A 66 7.58 5.04 -6.45
N PRO A 67 7.90 5.07 -5.15
CA PRO A 67 7.04 5.73 -4.16
C PRO A 67 6.63 7.14 -4.60
N VAL A 68 5.50 7.63 -4.09
CA VAL A 68 5.07 9.01 -4.27
C VAL A 68 6.05 9.94 -3.56
N THR A 69 6.54 10.96 -4.28
CA THR A 69 7.50 11.91 -3.73
C THR A 69 6.85 13.10 -3.03
N ASN A 70 7.61 13.80 -2.19
CA ASN A 70 7.18 15.02 -1.54
C ASN A 70 6.63 16.08 -2.51
N ALA A 71 7.26 16.26 -3.67
CA ALA A 71 6.81 17.21 -4.69
C ALA A 71 5.46 16.82 -5.30
N GLN A 72 5.23 15.52 -5.52
CA GLN A 72 3.97 15.02 -6.06
C GLN A 72 2.86 15.12 -5.02
N PHE A 73 3.14 14.74 -3.77
CA PHE A 73 2.17 14.89 -2.68
C PHE A 73 1.81 16.37 -2.43
N ARG A 74 2.78 17.28 -2.56
CA ARG A 74 2.53 18.73 -2.51
C ARG A 74 1.58 19.19 -3.60
N GLU A 75 1.65 18.64 -4.81
CA GLU A 75 0.72 18.98 -5.89
C GLU A 75 -0.72 18.63 -5.50
N PHE A 76 -0.92 17.41 -4.98
CA PHE A 76 -2.20 16.97 -4.42
C PHE A 76 -2.71 17.94 -3.36
N VAL A 77 -1.92 18.20 -2.31
CA VAL A 77 -2.31 19.10 -1.20
C VAL A 77 -2.63 20.50 -1.71
N LYS A 78 -1.89 21.03 -2.68
CA LYS A 78 -2.14 22.36 -3.25
C LYS A 78 -3.50 22.48 -3.92
N GLU A 79 -3.90 21.45 -4.65
CA GLU A 79 -5.15 21.45 -5.43
C GLU A 79 -6.37 21.11 -4.57
N THR A 80 -6.22 20.20 -3.62
CA THR A 80 -7.34 19.68 -2.83
C THR A 80 -7.47 20.32 -1.46
N LYS A 81 -6.44 21.06 -1.01
CA LYS A 81 -6.31 21.56 0.37
C LYS A 81 -6.36 20.43 1.41
N TYR A 82 -5.97 19.23 1.01
CA TYR A 82 -5.99 18.05 1.85
C TYR A 82 -5.11 18.24 3.09
N ARG A 83 -5.61 17.75 4.23
CA ARG A 83 -4.86 17.60 5.49
C ARG A 83 -4.73 16.12 5.79
N THR A 84 -3.51 15.67 6.09
CA THR A 84 -3.21 14.28 6.42
C THR A 84 -3.78 13.89 7.78
N ASP A 85 -3.86 12.59 8.05
CA ASP A 85 -4.28 12.12 9.39
C ASP A 85 -3.29 12.57 10.47
N ALA A 86 -1.98 12.53 10.21
CA ALA A 86 -0.96 13.11 11.10
C ALA A 86 -1.17 14.61 11.36
N GLU A 87 -1.54 15.40 10.34
CA GLU A 87 -1.86 16.83 10.50
C GLU A 87 -3.16 17.06 11.28
N LYS A 88 -4.11 16.12 11.26
CA LYS A 88 -5.37 16.19 12.04
C LYS A 88 -5.14 15.81 13.50
N TYR A 89 -4.36 14.77 13.74
CA TYR A 89 -3.96 14.35 15.09
C TYR A 89 -2.97 15.33 15.73
N GLY A 90 -2.17 16.02 14.92
CA GLY A 90 -1.16 16.98 15.38
C GLY A 90 0.17 16.31 15.77
N TRP A 91 0.35 15.03 15.48
CA TRP A 91 1.54 14.27 15.80
C TRP A 91 1.69 13.03 14.90
N SER A 92 2.89 12.45 14.89
CA SER A 92 3.19 11.17 14.23
C SER A 92 4.44 10.52 14.87
N PHE A 93 4.73 9.28 14.51
CA PHE A 93 5.87 8.54 15.05
C PHE A 93 7.16 8.77 14.27
N VAL A 94 8.24 9.04 15.01
CA VAL A 94 9.62 9.20 14.52
C VAL A 94 10.57 8.36 15.37
N LEU A 95 11.66 7.85 14.77
CA LEU A 95 12.70 7.16 15.52
C LEU A 95 13.54 8.17 16.32
N ASN A 96 13.83 7.86 17.59
CA ASN A 96 14.62 8.71 18.48
C ASN A 96 15.96 9.17 17.88
N SER A 97 16.68 8.31 17.17
CA SER A 97 17.97 8.60 16.53
C SER A 97 17.87 9.53 15.33
N SER A 98 16.65 9.81 14.84
CA SER A 98 16.37 10.78 13.79
C SER A 98 15.99 12.17 14.36
N LEU A 99 15.87 12.31 15.68
CA LEU A 99 15.45 13.55 16.33
C LEU A 99 16.63 14.39 16.79
N SER A 100 16.45 15.71 16.75
CA SER A 100 17.31 16.62 17.51
C SER A 100 17.14 16.38 19.01
N LYS A 101 18.15 16.79 19.79
CA LYS A 101 18.10 16.66 21.26
C LYS A 101 16.91 17.43 21.84
N GLU A 102 16.60 18.57 21.23
CA GLU A 102 15.52 19.46 21.63
C GLU A 102 14.15 18.82 21.38
N VAL A 103 13.91 18.26 20.19
CA VAL A 103 12.63 17.59 19.88
C VAL A 103 12.45 16.31 20.72
N LEU A 104 13.53 15.56 20.93
CA LEU A 104 13.48 14.37 21.78
C LEU A 104 13.15 14.71 23.23
N ALA A 105 13.74 15.77 23.79
CA ALA A 105 13.49 16.19 25.17
C ALA A 105 12.05 16.70 25.41
N GLU A 106 11.38 17.18 24.36
CA GLU A 106 9.98 17.65 24.41
C GLU A 106 8.96 16.51 24.24
N SER A 107 9.41 15.33 23.83
CA SER A 107 8.53 14.21 23.51
C SER A 107 8.51 13.23 24.68
N GLU A 108 7.42 13.24 25.45
CA GLU A 108 7.28 12.38 26.65
C GLU A 108 6.61 11.03 26.34
N GLN A 109 6.05 10.85 25.14
CA GLN A 109 5.28 9.67 24.77
C GLN A 109 6.05 8.75 23.83
N HIS A 110 6.12 7.48 24.24
CA HIS A 110 6.80 6.40 23.52
C HIS A 110 5.88 5.19 23.39
N ILE A 111 6.12 4.36 22.39
CA ILE A 111 5.47 3.02 22.34
C ILE A 111 6.14 2.15 23.40
N GLN A 112 5.36 1.63 24.36
CA GLN A 112 5.89 0.85 25.49
C GLN A 112 6.77 -0.34 25.05
N ASP A 113 6.32 -1.07 24.03
CA ASP A 113 7.02 -2.26 23.51
C ASP A 113 8.11 -1.91 22.46
N ALA A 114 8.22 -0.65 22.07
CA ALA A 114 9.21 -0.17 21.11
C ALA A 114 9.60 1.29 21.44
N PRO A 115 10.29 1.53 22.56
CA PRO A 115 10.52 2.87 23.12
C PRO A 115 11.31 3.81 22.21
N GLN A 116 12.03 3.25 21.23
CA GLN A 116 12.71 4.00 20.18
C GLN A 116 11.73 4.79 19.28
N TRP A 117 10.46 4.40 19.19
CA TRP A 117 9.41 5.14 18.51
C TRP A 117 8.83 6.21 19.43
N VAL A 118 9.03 7.46 19.02
CA VAL A 118 8.64 8.65 19.76
C VAL A 118 7.42 9.26 19.07
N ALA A 119 6.37 9.56 19.83
CA ALA A 119 5.24 10.34 19.34
C ALA A 119 5.62 11.82 19.35
N VAL A 120 5.90 12.37 18.16
CA VAL A 120 6.43 13.72 18.01
C VAL A 120 5.33 14.68 17.58
N LEU A 121 5.10 15.71 18.39
CA LEU A 121 4.19 16.80 18.05
C LEU A 121 4.64 17.52 16.79
N ASN A 122 3.70 17.82 15.92
CA ASN A 122 3.91 18.44 14.62
C ASN A 122 4.85 17.68 13.67
N ALA A 123 5.06 16.38 13.89
CA ALA A 123 5.66 15.51 12.89
C ALA A 123 4.61 15.10 11.84
N TRP A 124 4.85 15.48 10.59
CA TRP A 124 4.05 15.07 9.43
C TRP A 124 4.86 15.29 8.15
N TRP A 125 4.27 15.03 6.99
CA TRP A 125 4.97 15.02 5.70
C TRP A 125 5.83 16.26 5.36
N ARG A 126 5.54 17.45 5.90
CA ARG A 126 6.36 18.67 5.69
C ARG A 126 7.47 18.88 6.71
N HIS A 127 7.32 18.26 7.87
CA HIS A 127 8.16 18.35 9.05
C HIS A 127 8.43 16.92 9.56
N PRO A 128 9.13 16.08 8.79
CA PRO A 128 9.11 14.65 9.04
C PRO A 128 9.86 14.22 10.31
N GLU A 129 10.73 15.06 10.86
CA GLU A 129 11.37 14.84 12.16
C GLU A 129 10.83 15.79 13.25
N GLY A 130 9.72 16.48 12.99
CA GLY A 130 9.13 17.46 13.91
C GLY A 130 9.51 18.92 13.59
N ARG A 131 9.27 19.82 14.55
CA ARG A 131 9.17 21.28 14.33
C ARG A 131 10.39 21.95 13.70
N ASP A 132 11.59 21.40 13.91
CA ASP A 132 12.88 21.94 13.44
C ASP A 132 13.30 21.34 12.09
N SER A 133 12.57 20.35 11.60
CA SER A 133 12.81 19.73 10.31
C SER A 133 12.07 20.43 9.17
N SER A 134 12.52 20.19 7.94
CA SER A 134 11.81 20.63 6.74
C SER A 134 12.12 19.75 5.53
N LEU A 135 11.38 19.94 4.45
CA LEU A 135 11.65 19.30 3.16
C LEU A 135 12.74 19.97 2.31
N LYS A 136 13.54 20.88 2.89
CA LYS A 136 14.70 21.45 2.20
C LYS A 136 15.58 20.31 1.66
N ASP A 137 15.94 20.38 0.39
CA ASP A 137 16.71 19.37 -0.35
C ASP A 137 16.03 17.97 -0.49
N ARG A 138 14.81 17.81 0.04
CA ARG A 138 14.02 16.56 0.01
C ARG A 138 12.73 16.64 -0.80
N TRP A 139 12.49 17.74 -1.50
CA TRP A 139 11.24 17.92 -2.26
C TRP A 139 11.09 16.96 -3.44
N LYS A 140 12.09 16.87 -4.31
CA LYS A 140 11.90 16.31 -5.65
C LYS A 140 11.88 14.78 -5.63
N ASP A 141 12.89 14.20 -5.02
CA ASP A 141 13.23 12.79 -5.21
C ASP A 141 13.12 11.97 -3.93
N TYR A 142 12.66 12.52 -2.79
CA TYR A 142 12.42 11.74 -1.57
C TYR A 142 10.95 11.34 -1.42
N PRO A 143 10.66 10.16 -0.83
CA PRO A 143 9.30 9.71 -0.60
C PRO A 143 8.56 10.67 0.36
N ALA A 144 7.26 10.83 0.13
CA ALA A 144 6.38 11.40 1.15
C ALA A 144 6.18 10.36 2.27
N VAL A 145 6.36 10.79 3.52
CA VAL A 145 6.31 9.95 4.73
C VAL A 145 5.30 10.49 5.74
N HIS A 146 5.01 9.74 6.79
CA HIS A 146 3.85 9.94 7.68
C HIS A 146 2.51 9.76 6.95
N MET A 147 2.50 8.94 5.90
CA MET A 147 1.31 8.70 5.09
C MET A 147 0.49 7.60 5.75
N SER A 148 -0.76 7.92 6.10
CA SER A 148 -1.73 6.90 6.47
C SER A 148 -2.26 6.17 5.24
N TRP A 149 -2.94 5.04 5.45
CA TRP A 149 -3.63 4.35 4.36
C TRP A 149 -4.73 5.24 3.75
N ASN A 150 -5.40 6.05 4.57
CA ASN A 150 -6.41 7.00 4.10
C ASN A 150 -5.78 8.08 3.22
N ASP A 151 -4.62 8.64 3.62
CA ASP A 151 -3.88 9.64 2.86
C ASP A 151 -3.42 9.08 1.51
N ALA A 152 -2.87 7.86 1.53
CA ALA A 152 -2.40 7.15 0.35
C ALA A 152 -3.54 6.88 -0.64
N THR A 153 -4.69 6.41 -0.13
CA THR A 153 -5.89 6.17 -0.91
C THR A 153 -6.46 7.45 -1.51
N ALA A 154 -6.52 8.54 -0.73
CA ALA A 154 -6.99 9.84 -1.19
C ALA A 154 -6.11 10.39 -2.33
N PHE A 155 -4.79 10.31 -2.18
CA PHE A 155 -3.84 10.70 -3.23
C PHE A 155 -4.04 9.86 -4.49
N CYS A 156 -4.04 8.52 -4.38
CA CYS A 156 -4.15 7.67 -5.55
C CYS A 156 -5.48 7.91 -6.29
N LYS A 157 -6.58 8.13 -5.57
CA LYS A 157 -7.87 8.49 -6.18
C LYS A 157 -7.80 9.83 -6.93
N TRP A 158 -7.24 10.88 -6.32
CA TRP A 158 -7.03 12.17 -6.99
C TRP A 158 -6.15 12.04 -8.25
N ALA A 159 -5.14 11.17 -8.21
CA ALA A 159 -4.26 10.92 -9.35
C ALA A 159 -4.90 10.08 -10.47
N GLY A 160 -6.16 9.63 -10.32
CA GLY A 160 -6.84 8.74 -11.26
C GLY A 160 -6.28 7.32 -11.24
N LYS A 161 -5.83 6.87 -10.06
CA LYS A 161 -5.17 5.59 -9.77
C LYS A 161 -5.84 4.93 -8.54
N ARG A 162 -5.24 3.87 -8.01
CA ARG A 162 -5.61 3.18 -6.75
C ARG A 162 -4.35 2.70 -6.04
N LEU A 163 -4.45 2.22 -4.80
CA LEU A 163 -3.36 1.43 -4.22
C LEU A 163 -3.20 0.07 -4.96
N PRO A 164 -1.98 -0.49 -5.04
CA PRO A 164 -1.79 -1.85 -5.50
C PRO A 164 -2.40 -2.84 -4.51
N THR A 165 -2.83 -4.00 -5.01
CA THR A 165 -3.06 -5.15 -4.12
C THR A 165 -1.72 -5.65 -3.58
N GLU A 166 -1.75 -6.42 -2.49
CA GLU A 166 -0.56 -7.06 -1.95
C GLU A 166 0.17 -7.91 -3.01
N ALA A 167 -0.62 -8.67 -3.78
CA ALA A 167 -0.11 -9.54 -4.82
C ALA A 167 0.46 -8.76 -6.03
N GLU A 168 -0.19 -7.68 -6.44
CA GLU A 168 0.33 -6.79 -7.47
C GLU A 168 1.64 -6.13 -7.04
N TRP A 169 1.74 -5.71 -5.79
CA TRP A 169 2.95 -5.11 -5.26
C TRP A 169 4.10 -6.13 -5.27
N GLU A 170 3.87 -7.34 -4.74
CA GLU A 170 4.92 -8.37 -4.67
C GLU A 170 5.35 -8.85 -6.07
N ASN A 171 4.40 -9.03 -6.99
CA ASN A 171 4.70 -9.37 -8.37
C ASN A 171 5.54 -8.29 -9.06
N ALA A 172 5.21 -7.01 -8.84
CA ALA A 172 5.98 -5.91 -9.37
C ALA A 172 7.39 -5.88 -8.77
N ALA A 173 7.54 -6.13 -7.46
CA ALA A 173 8.82 -6.17 -6.75
C ALA A 173 9.72 -7.32 -7.23
N ARG A 174 9.17 -8.52 -7.45
CA ARG A 174 9.91 -9.68 -7.97
C ARG A 174 10.45 -9.49 -9.40
N GLY A 175 9.95 -8.50 -10.15
CA GLY A 175 10.33 -8.30 -11.53
C GLY A 175 9.97 -9.51 -12.41
N LYS A 176 10.78 -9.79 -13.43
CA LYS A 176 10.65 -10.97 -14.30
C LYS A 176 10.98 -12.30 -13.61
N LYS A 177 11.46 -12.28 -12.36
CA LYS A 177 11.82 -13.51 -11.61
C LYS A 177 10.54 -14.16 -11.07
N LYS A 178 10.44 -15.49 -11.19
CA LYS A 178 9.32 -16.27 -10.64
C LYS A 178 9.45 -16.43 -9.12
N GLU A 179 10.65 -16.77 -8.65
CA GLU A 179 10.98 -16.99 -7.25
C GLU A 179 12.28 -16.25 -6.91
N SER A 180 12.18 -15.21 -6.09
CA SER A 180 13.31 -14.41 -5.61
C SER A 180 12.89 -13.65 -4.36
N LEU A 181 13.75 -13.58 -3.34
CA LEU A 181 13.53 -12.75 -2.15
C LEU A 181 13.91 -11.28 -2.39
N TYR A 182 14.73 -11.01 -3.41
CA TYR A 182 15.21 -9.66 -3.71
C TYR A 182 14.88 -9.25 -5.16
N PRO A 183 14.73 -7.95 -5.43
CA PRO A 183 14.35 -7.44 -6.75
C PRO A 183 15.47 -7.48 -7.80
N TRP A 184 16.73 -7.67 -7.38
CA TRP A 184 17.91 -7.74 -8.26
C TRP A 184 18.34 -9.18 -8.60
N GLU A 185 19.36 -9.31 -9.46
CA GLU A 185 19.99 -10.59 -9.79
C GLU A 185 20.81 -11.13 -8.63
N GLY A 186 20.82 -12.46 -8.46
CA GLY A 186 21.40 -13.12 -7.30
C GLY A 186 20.35 -13.61 -6.30
N LYS A 187 20.84 -14.09 -5.15
CA LYS A 187 20.03 -14.67 -4.06
C LYS A 187 20.24 -13.98 -2.70
N ASP A 188 21.16 -13.03 -2.63
CA ASP A 188 21.59 -12.39 -1.39
C ASP A 188 21.05 -10.95 -1.27
N PHE A 189 21.04 -10.41 -0.05
CA PHE A 189 20.66 -9.03 0.25
C PHE A 189 21.68 -8.02 -0.29
N LEU A 190 22.92 -8.46 -0.53
CA LEU A 190 23.89 -7.71 -1.32
C LEU A 190 23.74 -8.01 -2.81
N GLY A 191 23.92 -6.97 -3.61
CA GLY A 191 23.96 -7.08 -5.06
C GLY A 191 25.31 -7.58 -5.58
N PRO A 192 25.50 -7.54 -6.91
CA PRO A 192 26.79 -7.80 -7.52
C PRO A 192 27.90 -6.98 -6.88
N ASP A 193 29.04 -7.63 -6.65
CA ASP A 193 30.25 -7.06 -6.05
C ASP A 193 30.12 -6.67 -4.57
N GLY A 194 29.13 -7.23 -3.85
CA GLY A 194 28.95 -7.01 -2.41
C GLY A 194 28.37 -5.63 -2.07
N ARG A 195 27.72 -4.97 -3.03
CA ARG A 195 27.16 -3.62 -2.87
C ARG A 195 25.76 -3.65 -2.26
N TRP A 196 25.45 -2.67 -1.41
CA TRP A 196 24.10 -2.42 -0.93
C TRP A 196 23.17 -2.03 -2.08
N MET A 197 21.99 -2.66 -2.13
CA MET A 197 20.98 -2.51 -3.20
C MET A 197 19.64 -1.97 -2.70
N MET A 198 19.57 -1.64 -1.42
CA MET A 198 18.41 -1.09 -0.74
C MET A 198 18.88 -0.24 0.44
N ASN A 199 18.03 0.69 0.86
CA ASN A 199 18.23 1.49 2.08
C ASN A 199 17.64 0.73 3.28
N ILE A 200 18.48 0.24 4.17
CA ILE A 200 18.11 -0.50 5.40
C ILE A 200 19.07 -0.11 6.54
N TRP A 201 18.92 -0.69 7.73
CA TRP A 201 19.83 -0.40 8.83
C TRP A 201 21.08 -1.29 8.78
N GLN A 202 22.26 -0.72 9.02
CA GLN A 202 23.51 -1.45 9.26
C GLN A 202 24.10 -1.08 10.61
N GLY A 203 24.47 -2.05 11.43
CA GLY A 203 25.03 -1.80 12.77
C GLY A 203 24.07 -2.16 13.91
N LEU A 204 24.37 -1.66 15.12
CA LEU A 204 23.65 -2.01 16.33
C LEU A 204 22.35 -1.18 16.48
N PHE A 205 21.23 -1.71 16.00
CA PHE A 205 19.92 -1.09 16.21
C PHE A 205 19.53 -1.06 17.72
N PRO A 206 18.85 0.00 18.21
CA PRO A 206 18.57 1.29 17.58
C PRO A 206 19.67 2.36 17.83
N PHE A 207 20.86 1.96 18.26
CA PHE A 207 21.89 2.85 18.82
C PHE A 207 22.86 3.40 17.77
N GLU A 208 23.22 2.61 16.77
CA GLU A 208 24.21 2.96 15.75
C GLU A 208 23.76 2.48 14.37
N ASN A 209 23.56 3.43 13.45
CA ASN A 209 23.42 3.16 12.02
C ASN A 209 24.71 3.58 11.31
N LEU A 210 25.45 2.60 10.80
CA LEU A 210 26.71 2.77 10.08
C LEU A 210 26.52 3.42 8.70
N ALA A 211 25.28 3.45 8.18
CA ALA A 211 24.93 4.05 6.88
C ALA A 211 25.85 3.57 5.74
N GLU A 212 26.19 2.28 5.74
CA GLU A 212 27.06 1.67 4.72
C GLU A 212 26.41 1.69 3.34
N ASP A 213 25.07 1.73 3.29
CA ASP A 213 24.30 1.92 2.05
C ASP A 213 24.27 3.39 1.55
N GLY A 214 24.84 4.31 2.33
CA GLY A 214 24.91 5.74 2.05
C GLY A 214 23.82 6.59 2.70
N TYR A 215 22.90 6.01 3.47
CA TYR A 215 21.76 6.73 4.04
C TYR A 215 21.51 6.37 5.51
N HIS A 216 21.59 7.36 6.40
CA HIS A 216 21.20 7.18 7.80
C HIS A 216 19.67 7.12 8.02
N GLY A 217 18.92 7.81 7.15
CA GLY A 217 17.46 7.92 7.20
C GLY A 217 16.83 7.49 5.88
N ILE A 218 15.69 8.08 5.51
CA ILE A 218 15.12 7.89 4.17
C ILE A 218 16.09 8.34 3.07
N SER A 219 15.97 7.72 1.90
CA SER A 219 16.80 7.94 0.70
C SER A 219 15.94 8.40 -0.48
N PRO A 220 16.54 9.01 -1.52
CA PRO A 220 15.84 9.27 -2.77
C PRO A 220 15.20 8.01 -3.36
N VAL A 221 14.02 8.14 -3.96
CA VAL A 221 13.21 7.04 -4.52
C VAL A 221 13.85 6.29 -5.69
N LYS A 222 14.99 6.77 -6.19
CA LYS A 222 15.82 6.13 -7.23
C LYS A 222 17.29 6.02 -6.80
N ALA A 223 17.57 6.00 -5.49
CA ALA A 223 18.92 5.86 -4.95
C ALA A 223 19.59 4.54 -5.37
N PHE A 224 18.80 3.47 -5.48
CA PHE A 224 19.26 2.14 -5.87
C PHE A 224 18.69 1.73 -7.24
N PRO A 225 19.31 0.76 -7.93
CA PRO A 225 18.87 0.32 -9.26
C PRO A 225 17.43 -0.19 -9.28
N ALA A 226 16.74 0.06 -10.39
CA ALA A 226 15.43 -0.52 -10.63
C ALA A 226 15.53 -2.03 -10.86
N ASN A 227 14.44 -2.75 -10.57
CA ASN A 227 14.31 -4.14 -10.97
C ASN A 227 14.07 -4.30 -12.49
N SER A 228 13.91 -5.54 -12.96
CA SER A 228 13.72 -5.86 -14.39
C SER A 228 12.40 -5.36 -15.01
N TYR A 229 11.49 -4.76 -14.24
CA TYR A 229 10.32 -4.03 -14.72
C TYR A 229 10.48 -2.50 -14.68
N GLY A 230 11.64 -2.00 -14.22
CA GLY A 230 11.88 -0.57 -14.06
C GLY A 230 11.19 0.02 -12.83
N VAL A 231 10.98 -0.81 -11.80
CA VAL A 231 10.39 -0.41 -10.51
C VAL A 231 11.50 -0.27 -9.48
N PHE A 232 11.56 0.87 -8.80
CA PHE A 232 12.60 1.26 -7.85
C PHE A 232 12.12 1.13 -6.41
N SER A 233 13.08 0.95 -5.49
CA SER A 233 12.88 1.03 -4.02
C SER A 233 11.68 0.23 -3.53
N THR A 234 11.50 -1.00 -4.03
CA THR A 234 10.43 -1.89 -3.52
C THR A 234 10.84 -2.57 -2.22
N VAL A 235 12.12 -2.73 -1.93
CA VAL A 235 12.57 -3.29 -0.65
C VAL A 235 13.42 -2.25 0.06
N GLY A 236 13.18 -2.06 1.36
CA GLY A 236 13.79 -1.00 2.16
C GLY A 236 13.25 0.40 1.85
N ASN A 237 13.96 1.42 2.30
CA ASN A 237 13.60 2.83 2.27
C ASN A 237 12.36 3.16 3.10
N VAL A 238 11.16 2.90 2.60
CA VAL A 238 9.90 3.13 3.32
C VAL A 238 8.96 1.95 3.11
N TRP A 239 8.22 1.61 4.15
CA TRP A 239 7.08 0.71 4.02
C TRP A 239 6.05 1.30 3.07
N GLU A 240 5.36 0.44 2.32
CA GLU A 240 4.38 0.89 1.34
C GLU A 240 3.00 0.27 1.55
N TRP A 241 1.99 1.14 1.63
CA TRP A 241 0.59 0.74 1.72
C TRP A 241 0.10 -0.03 0.48
N THR A 242 -0.70 -1.06 0.75
CA THR A 242 -1.46 -1.82 -0.25
C THR A 242 -2.96 -1.75 0.06
N SER A 243 -3.81 -2.16 -0.88
CA SER A 243 -5.27 -2.13 -0.71
C SER A 243 -5.83 -3.26 0.16
N ASP A 244 -5.02 -4.28 0.46
CA ASP A 244 -5.49 -5.51 1.09
C ASP A 244 -5.59 -5.39 2.61
N PRO A 245 -6.65 -5.96 3.22
CA PRO A 245 -6.74 -6.05 4.67
C PRO A 245 -5.69 -7.03 5.20
N PHE A 246 -5.04 -6.67 6.30
CA PHE A 246 -4.16 -7.55 7.03
C PHE A 246 -5.00 -8.49 7.91
N PRO A 247 -4.76 -9.82 7.89
CA PRO A 247 -5.52 -10.75 8.71
C PRO A 247 -5.34 -10.45 10.21
N GLY A 248 -6.44 -10.32 10.94
CA GLY A 248 -6.48 -10.11 12.39
C GLY A 248 -7.65 -10.86 13.02
N ARG A 249 -7.74 -10.84 14.36
CA ARG A 249 -8.89 -11.41 15.07
C ARG A 249 -10.12 -10.48 14.97
N PRO A 250 -11.36 -10.98 15.06
CA PRO A 250 -12.56 -10.15 14.92
C PRO A 250 -12.69 -9.00 15.94
N ASP A 251 -12.03 -9.12 17.09
CA ASP A 251 -11.99 -8.13 18.16
C ASP A 251 -10.84 -7.11 18.01
N GLU A 252 -9.96 -7.30 17.04
CA GLU A 252 -8.88 -6.37 16.75
C GLU A 252 -9.34 -5.30 15.75
N GLU A 253 -8.79 -4.10 15.91
CA GLU A 253 -8.99 -3.04 14.93
C GLU A 253 -8.53 -3.49 13.54
N GLU A 254 -9.29 -3.12 12.51
CA GLU A 254 -8.98 -3.48 11.13
C GLU A 254 -7.62 -2.88 10.74
N LYS A 255 -6.80 -3.69 10.07
CA LYS A 255 -5.47 -3.31 9.62
C LYS A 255 -5.35 -3.53 8.12
N TRP A 256 -4.44 -2.80 7.50
CA TRP A 256 -4.09 -2.93 6.08
C TRP A 256 -2.65 -3.35 5.93
N ILE A 257 -2.35 -4.03 4.82
CA ILE A 257 -1.03 -4.59 4.60
C ILE A 257 -0.06 -3.50 4.12
N LEU A 258 1.07 -3.40 4.82
CA LEU A 258 2.30 -2.74 4.39
C LEU A 258 3.27 -3.77 3.81
N LYS A 259 4.03 -3.39 2.78
CA LYS A 259 5.04 -4.24 2.13
C LYS A 259 6.42 -3.59 2.07
N GLY A 260 7.45 -4.42 1.98
CA GLY A 260 8.81 -4.07 1.53
C GLY A 260 9.85 -3.76 2.60
N GLY A 261 9.45 -3.53 3.86
CA GLY A 261 10.38 -3.03 4.86
C GLY A 261 10.74 -1.57 4.64
N SER A 262 11.64 -1.06 5.47
CA SER A 262 12.07 0.34 5.50
C SER A 262 13.55 0.47 5.83
N PHE A 263 14.04 1.71 5.87
CA PHE A 263 15.41 2.03 6.31
C PHE A 263 15.73 1.60 7.75
N LEU A 264 14.72 1.18 8.52
CA LEU A 264 14.85 0.72 9.91
C LEU A 264 14.87 -0.80 10.04
N ASP A 265 14.59 -1.54 8.97
CA ASP A 265 14.54 -2.98 8.96
C ASP A 265 15.94 -3.55 8.65
N SER A 266 16.12 -4.87 8.81
CA SER A 266 17.44 -5.50 8.72
C SER A 266 17.55 -6.47 7.55
N ALA A 267 18.80 -6.79 7.18
CA ALA A 267 19.08 -7.74 6.10
C ALA A 267 18.74 -9.20 6.47
N THR A 268 18.81 -9.53 7.77
CA THR A 268 18.78 -10.92 8.25
C THR A 268 17.58 -11.24 9.15
N GLY A 269 16.87 -10.22 9.64
CA GLY A 269 15.78 -10.37 10.61
C GLY A 269 16.26 -10.52 12.07
N ASP A 270 17.50 -10.16 12.36
CA ASP A 270 18.07 -10.09 13.71
C ASP A 270 17.45 -8.99 14.59
N PHE A 271 16.92 -7.93 13.97
CA PHE A 271 16.08 -6.91 14.58
C PHE A 271 15.02 -6.42 13.58
N ASN A 272 13.90 -5.91 14.09
CA ASN A 272 12.75 -5.51 13.29
C ASN A 272 12.37 -6.61 12.26
N HIS A 273 12.11 -6.27 11.00
CA HIS A 273 11.83 -7.27 9.97
C HIS A 273 13.04 -7.54 9.10
N LYS A 274 13.13 -8.75 8.55
CA LYS A 274 14.00 -9.02 7.41
C LYS A 274 13.43 -8.34 6.17
N ALA A 275 14.17 -7.43 5.54
CA ALA A 275 13.70 -6.68 4.38
C ALA A 275 13.83 -7.49 3.07
N THR A 276 12.70 -7.92 2.51
CA THR A 276 12.60 -8.71 1.27
C THR A 276 11.35 -8.32 0.47
N VAL A 277 11.19 -8.86 -0.74
CA VAL A 277 9.97 -8.66 -1.55
C VAL A 277 8.72 -9.31 -0.94
N VAL A 278 8.87 -10.24 0.02
CA VAL A 278 7.74 -10.89 0.67
C VAL A 278 7.38 -10.27 2.01
N THR A 279 8.29 -9.45 2.56
CA THR A 279 8.13 -8.75 3.84
C THR A 279 6.82 -7.98 3.91
N ARG A 280 6.04 -8.28 4.95
CA ARG A 280 4.72 -7.71 5.19
C ARG A 280 4.45 -7.48 6.67
N MET A 281 3.70 -6.44 6.97
CA MET A 281 3.12 -6.20 8.30
C MET A 281 1.72 -5.58 8.17
N GLY A 282 0.99 -5.53 9.27
CA GLY A 282 -0.34 -4.90 9.33
C GLY A 282 -0.30 -3.65 10.20
N ASN A 283 -0.97 -2.58 9.76
CA ASN A 283 -1.15 -1.38 10.57
C ASN A 283 -2.54 -0.75 10.34
N THR A 284 -3.03 0.06 11.28
CA THR A 284 -4.38 0.69 11.19
C THR A 284 -4.41 1.73 10.07
N ALA A 285 -5.59 1.99 9.48
CA ALA A 285 -5.70 2.83 8.29
C ALA A 285 -5.27 4.29 8.49
N ASP A 286 -5.34 4.77 9.71
CA ASP A 286 -5.02 6.13 10.12
C ASP A 286 -3.59 6.28 10.65
N SER A 287 -2.87 5.18 10.83
CA SER A 287 -1.48 5.17 11.26
C SER A 287 -0.54 5.56 10.13
N GLY A 288 0.48 6.36 10.44
CA GLY A 288 1.60 6.67 9.56
C GLY A 288 2.79 7.12 10.39
N SER A 289 4.00 6.88 9.89
CA SER A 289 5.26 7.15 10.59
C SER A 289 6.32 7.65 9.61
N TYR A 290 7.47 8.08 10.15
CA TYR A 290 8.60 8.57 9.36
C TYR A 290 9.13 7.56 8.32
N ASN A 291 8.86 6.27 8.50
CA ASN A 291 9.25 5.21 7.58
C ASN A 291 8.09 4.63 6.75
N THR A 292 6.93 5.29 6.69
CA THR A 292 5.74 4.81 5.96
C THR A 292 5.35 5.75 4.83
N GLY A 293 5.34 5.22 3.60
CA GLY A 293 4.91 5.88 2.37
C GLY A 293 3.99 4.99 1.55
N PHE A 294 3.93 5.22 0.23
CA PHE A 294 3.11 4.42 -0.68
C PHE A 294 3.48 4.66 -2.15
N ARG A 295 2.99 3.77 -3.01
CA ARG A 295 2.96 3.95 -4.47
C ARG A 295 1.58 3.59 -5.00
N CYS A 296 1.19 4.13 -6.16
CA CYS A 296 -0.10 3.81 -6.76
C CYS A 296 0.00 2.76 -7.88
N ALA A 297 -1.13 2.15 -8.20
CA ALA A 297 -1.34 1.25 -9.33
C ALA A 297 -2.59 1.65 -10.13
N SER A 298 -2.77 1.06 -11.30
CA SER A 298 -3.95 1.24 -12.14
C SER A 298 -4.20 0.03 -13.04
N GLY A 299 -5.39 -0.04 -13.62
CA GLY A 299 -5.82 -1.18 -14.44
C GLY A 299 -6.48 -2.28 -13.62
N LYS A 300 -6.79 -3.40 -14.29
CA LYS A 300 -7.53 -4.51 -13.71
C LYS A 300 -6.71 -5.23 -12.64
N GLY A 301 -5.53 -5.73 -13.01
CA GLY A 301 -4.63 -6.45 -12.11
C GLY A 301 -5.33 -7.63 -11.41
N GLY A 302 -5.28 -7.71 -10.07
CA GLY A 302 -6.00 -8.72 -9.31
C GLY A 302 -5.31 -9.16 -8.02
N GLY A 303 -5.67 -10.34 -7.53
CA GLY A 303 -5.00 -11.00 -6.39
C GLY A 303 -5.33 -10.42 -5.00
N GLY A 304 -6.14 -9.36 -4.93
CA GLY A 304 -6.62 -8.84 -3.65
C GLY A 304 -7.64 -9.77 -3.01
N ARG A 305 -7.62 -9.93 -1.68
CA ARG A 305 -8.79 -10.50 -0.98
C ARG A 305 -9.95 -9.52 -1.19
N LYS A 306 -11.00 -9.95 -1.90
CA LYS A 306 -12.25 -9.21 -1.90
C LYS A 306 -12.69 -9.12 -0.43
N ARG A 307 -12.89 -7.89 0.06
CA ARG A 307 -13.37 -7.65 1.42
C ARG A 307 -14.58 -8.56 1.63
N PRO A 308 -14.65 -9.33 2.73
CA PRO A 308 -15.89 -10.00 3.07
C PRO A 308 -17.00 -8.96 2.99
N PRO A 309 -18.15 -9.29 2.42
CA PRO A 309 -19.23 -8.34 2.37
C PRO A 309 -19.53 -7.79 3.76
N ASP A 310 -19.81 -6.50 3.84
CA ASP A 310 -20.27 -5.88 5.08
C ASP A 310 -21.49 -6.65 5.61
N GLN A 311 -21.43 -7.08 6.88
CA GLN A 311 -22.49 -7.83 7.53
C GLN A 311 -23.83 -7.06 7.43
N LYS A 312 -23.81 -5.73 7.62
CA LYS A 312 -25.02 -4.90 7.51
C LYS A 312 -25.58 -4.85 6.10
N MET A 313 -24.71 -4.93 5.09
CA MET A 313 -25.13 -5.01 3.70
C MET A 313 -25.75 -6.38 3.39
N LEU A 314 -25.17 -7.46 3.90
CA LEU A 314 -25.73 -8.81 3.74
C LEU A 314 -27.07 -8.95 4.46
N GLU A 315 -27.20 -8.38 5.65
CA GLU A 315 -28.47 -8.32 6.40
C GLU A 315 -29.53 -7.57 5.60
N LYS A 316 -29.19 -6.39 5.07
CA LYS A 316 -30.10 -5.63 4.21
C LYS A 316 -30.50 -6.39 2.95
N LEU A 317 -29.57 -7.07 2.29
CA LEU A 317 -29.86 -7.91 1.12
C LEU A 317 -30.76 -9.09 1.47
N ALA A 318 -30.56 -9.70 2.64
CA ALA A 318 -31.40 -10.77 3.15
C ALA A 318 -32.83 -10.28 3.46
N GLU A 319 -32.96 -9.07 4.02
CA GLU A 319 -34.26 -8.43 4.30
C GLU A 319 -35.02 -8.07 3.02
N GLU A 320 -34.33 -7.53 2.01
CA GLU A 320 -34.95 -7.03 0.77
C GLU A 320 -35.22 -8.15 -0.25
N GLY A 321 -34.37 -9.16 -0.32
CA GLY A 321 -34.39 -10.15 -1.41
C GLY A 321 -34.16 -11.59 -0.97
N GLY A 322 -34.19 -11.87 0.33
CA GLY A 322 -34.01 -13.22 0.86
C GLY A 322 -32.60 -13.77 0.65
N ILE A 323 -32.45 -15.07 0.90
CA ILE A 323 -31.15 -15.76 0.85
C ILE A 323 -30.64 -15.86 -0.59
N GLU A 324 -31.54 -15.88 -1.58
CA GLU A 324 -31.21 -15.88 -3.00
C GLU A 324 -30.48 -14.60 -3.41
N ALA A 325 -30.92 -13.43 -2.94
CA ALA A 325 -30.24 -12.16 -3.21
C ALA A 325 -28.84 -12.12 -2.58
N VAL A 326 -28.69 -12.64 -1.36
CA VAL A 326 -27.39 -12.79 -0.69
C VAL A 326 -26.49 -13.74 -1.49
N GLN A 327 -27.02 -14.88 -1.94
CA GLN A 327 -26.30 -15.89 -2.69
C GLN A 327 -25.88 -15.41 -4.09
N GLU A 328 -26.73 -14.65 -4.77
CA GLU A 328 -26.44 -14.02 -6.06
C GLU A 328 -25.38 -12.93 -5.91
N TYR A 329 -25.50 -12.10 -4.87
CA TYR A 329 -24.49 -11.11 -4.53
C TYR A 329 -23.13 -11.76 -4.23
N LEU A 330 -23.08 -12.83 -3.43
CA LEU A 330 -21.87 -13.59 -3.15
C LEU A 330 -21.25 -14.20 -4.42
N LYS A 331 -22.08 -14.73 -5.34
CA LYS A 331 -21.61 -15.21 -6.65
C LYS A 331 -21.06 -14.09 -7.53
N SER A 332 -21.72 -12.93 -7.57
CA SER A 332 -21.27 -11.77 -8.34
C SER A 332 -19.93 -11.21 -7.83
N THR A 333 -19.69 -11.35 -6.52
CA THR A 333 -18.42 -11.02 -5.89
C THR A 333 -17.41 -12.17 -5.99
N GLY A 334 -17.69 -13.25 -6.71
CA GLY A 334 -16.76 -14.38 -6.90
C GLY A 334 -16.46 -15.16 -5.63
N SER A 335 -17.33 -15.07 -4.61
CA SER A 335 -17.30 -15.91 -3.43
C SER A 335 -17.93 -17.27 -3.74
N ASN A 336 -17.26 -18.35 -3.31
CA ASN A 336 -17.80 -19.72 -3.38
C ASN A 336 -18.59 -20.10 -2.12
N ALA A 337 -18.86 -19.14 -1.22
CA ALA A 337 -19.65 -19.38 -0.02
C ALA A 337 -21.10 -19.76 -0.39
N GLN A 338 -21.59 -20.84 0.22
CA GLN A 338 -22.99 -21.23 0.15
C GLN A 338 -23.70 -20.74 1.41
N VAL A 339 -24.78 -19.98 1.22
CA VAL A 339 -25.66 -19.52 2.28
C VAL A 339 -26.79 -20.52 2.43
N PHE A 340 -27.01 -21.00 3.65
CA PHE A 340 -28.04 -21.99 3.95
C PHE A 340 -29.17 -21.35 4.76
N THR A 341 -30.40 -21.74 4.45
CA THR A 341 -31.55 -21.42 5.30
C THR A 341 -31.49 -22.23 6.61
N PRO A 342 -32.15 -21.78 7.69
CA PRO A 342 -32.27 -22.57 8.92
C PRO A 342 -32.84 -23.97 8.68
N SER A 343 -33.76 -24.12 7.73
CA SER A 343 -34.35 -25.43 7.39
C SER A 343 -33.38 -26.36 6.66
N GLU A 344 -32.50 -25.82 5.82
CA GLU A 344 -31.44 -26.58 5.16
C GLU A 344 -30.34 -27.01 6.13
N LEU A 345 -29.98 -26.14 7.08
CA LEU A 345 -29.05 -26.47 8.16
C LEU A 345 -29.62 -27.59 9.05
N GLN A 346 -30.91 -27.53 9.36
CA GLN A 346 -31.60 -28.58 10.10
C GLN A 346 -31.54 -29.93 9.36
N LYS A 347 -31.91 -29.95 8.07
CA LYS A 347 -31.83 -31.17 7.23
C LYS A 347 -30.41 -31.74 7.15
N LYS A 348 -29.40 -30.88 7.01
CA LYS A 348 -27.99 -31.30 7.01
C LYS A 348 -27.59 -31.91 8.34
N ARG A 349 -28.01 -31.29 9.46
CA ARG A 349 -27.74 -31.78 10.80
C ARG A 349 -28.37 -33.15 11.05
N ASP A 350 -29.61 -33.31 10.63
CA ASP A 350 -30.36 -34.57 10.81
C ASP A 350 -29.72 -35.70 9.98
N LYS A 351 -29.31 -35.40 8.73
CA LYS A 351 -28.59 -36.35 7.87
C LYS A 351 -27.20 -36.74 8.41
N LEU A 352 -26.52 -35.81 9.06
CA LEU A 352 -25.25 -36.07 9.74
C LEU A 352 -25.44 -36.99 10.95
N LYS A 353 -26.52 -36.82 11.72
CA LYS A 353 -26.85 -37.70 12.83
C LYS A 353 -27.15 -39.12 12.35
N GLU A 354 -27.95 -39.27 11.29
CA GLU A 354 -28.23 -40.58 10.68
C GLU A 354 -26.91 -41.27 10.24
N SER A 355 -26.01 -40.54 9.58
CA SER A 355 -24.71 -41.11 9.16
C SER A 355 -23.75 -41.47 10.30
N MET A 356 -23.92 -40.84 11.47
CA MET A 356 -23.14 -41.15 12.67
C MET A 356 -23.74 -42.30 13.48
N GLU A 357 -25.04 -42.59 13.31
CA GLU A 357 -25.71 -43.75 13.91
C GLU A 357 -25.51 -45.02 13.06
N GLU A 358 -25.14 -44.88 11.78
CA GLU A 358 -24.76 -45.98 10.88
C GLU A 358 -23.28 -46.41 10.99
N LEU A 359 -22.45 -45.68 11.74
CA LEU A 359 -21.04 -45.97 12.05
C LEU A 359 -20.90 -46.57 13.45
#